data_AF-A0A2N2V067-F1
#
_entry.id   AF-A0A2N2V067-F1
#
_cell.length_a   1.000
_cell.length_b   1.000
_cell.length_c   1.000
_cell.angle_alpha   90.00
_cell.angle_beta   90.00
_cell.angle_gamma   90.00
#
_symmetry.space_group_name_H-M   'P 1'
#
loop_
_entity.id
_entity.type
_entity.pdbx_description
1 polymer ?
#
loop_
_entity_poly.entity_id
_entity_poly.type
_entity_poly.pdbx_seq_one_letter_code
_entity_poly.pdbx_strand_id
1 'polypeptide(L)'
;AKDFAIIDAAMNDLMRPALYEAWHDILPVTPRAGDARDYDVVGPVCETGDFLGQARPLNVEAGDLLAVMSAGAYGMAMASNYNTRPRAVEVMVDGDKVHLIRLRETVEQLYAGERLLP
;
A
#
# COMPACT_ATOMS: atom_id res chain seq x y z
N ALA A 1 -21.76 1.82 -12.52
CA ALA A 1 -21.04 2.47 -11.40
C ALA A 1 -19.74 1.70 -11.19
N LYS A 2 -18.70 2.35 -10.67
CA LYS A 2 -17.41 1.70 -10.37
C LYS A 2 -17.35 1.41 -8.87
N ASP A 3 -16.88 0.22 -8.50
CA ASP A 3 -16.69 -0.16 -7.11
C ASP A 3 -15.24 0.11 -6.69
N PHE A 4 -15.05 0.62 -5.47
CA PHE A 4 -13.73 0.99 -4.93
C PHE A 4 -13.45 0.24 -3.64
N ALA A 5 -12.29 -0.41 -3.57
CA ALA A 5 -11.74 -0.98 -2.36
C ALA A 5 -10.69 -0.01 -1.82
N ILE A 6 -11.09 0.83 -0.86
CA ILE A 6 -10.19 1.80 -0.22
C ILE A 6 -9.40 1.05 0.86
N ILE A 7 -8.07 1.01 0.72
CA ILE A 7 -7.16 0.38 1.66
C ILE A 7 -6.25 1.40 2.35
N ASP A 8 -5.42 0.95 3.28
CA ASP A 8 -4.51 1.80 4.04
C ASP A 8 -3.11 1.94 3.43
N ALA A 9 -2.78 1.19 2.37
CA ALA A 9 -1.58 1.37 1.55
C ALA A 9 -1.87 2.29 0.35
N ALA A 10 -0.88 3.08 -0.07
CA ALA A 10 -1.05 4.10 -1.10
C ALA A 10 0.14 4.18 -2.07
N MET A 11 0.08 5.09 -3.04
CA MET A 11 1.17 5.42 -3.95
C MET A 11 2.46 5.86 -3.23
N ASN A 12 2.34 6.43 -2.02
CA ASN A 12 3.51 6.78 -1.20
C ASN A 12 4.21 5.53 -0.63
N ASP A 13 3.55 4.37 -0.59
CA ASP A 13 4.12 3.08 -0.19
C ASP A 13 4.60 2.27 -1.41
N LEU A 14 3.83 2.30 -2.51
CA LEU A 14 4.15 1.63 -3.77
C LEU A 14 3.82 2.53 -4.97
N MET A 15 4.81 3.28 -5.44
CA MET A 15 4.64 4.29 -6.48
C MET A 15 4.43 3.72 -7.89
N ARG A 16 4.78 2.46 -8.14
CA ARG A 16 4.88 1.88 -9.50
C ARG A 16 3.56 1.94 -10.29
N PRO A 17 2.38 1.62 -9.72
CA PRO A 17 1.12 1.74 -10.46
C PRO A 17 0.80 3.18 -10.86
N ALA A 18 0.96 4.13 -9.94
CA ALA A 18 0.70 5.55 -10.20
C ALA A 18 1.69 6.16 -11.22
N LEU A 19 2.95 5.75 -11.18
CA LEU A 19 4.02 6.35 -12.00
C LEU A 19 4.18 5.70 -13.38
N TYR A 20 3.96 4.38 -13.47
CA TYR A 20 4.25 3.60 -14.68
C TYR A 20 3.04 2.84 -15.20
N GLU A 21 1.86 3.00 -14.60
CA GLU A 21 0.69 2.14 -14.84
C GLU A 21 1.04 0.65 -14.66
N ALA A 22 2.01 0.36 -13.78
CA ALA A 22 2.53 -0.99 -13.60
C ALA A 22 1.46 -1.90 -13.02
N TRP A 23 1.29 -3.07 -13.66
CA TRP A 23 0.42 -4.10 -13.14
C TRP A 23 1.09 -4.85 -11.98
N HIS A 24 0.39 -4.91 -10.85
CA HIS A 24 0.65 -5.81 -9.74
C HIS A 24 -0.56 -6.72 -9.51
N ASP A 25 -0.31 -8.00 -9.22
CA ASP A 25 -1.37 -8.90 -8.79
C ASP A 25 -1.83 -8.49 -7.38
N ILE A 26 -3.12 -8.62 -7.11
CA ILE A 26 -3.71 -8.25 -5.81
C ILE A 26 -4.61 -9.39 -5.37
N LEU A 27 -4.25 -10.03 -4.27
CA LEU A 27 -4.91 -11.24 -3.77
C LEU A 27 -5.45 -11.02 -2.35
N PRO A 28 -6.63 -11.55 -2.01
CA PRO A 28 -7.07 -11.59 -0.62
C PRO A 28 -6.17 -12.53 0.18
N VAL A 29 -5.68 -12.07 1.34
CA VAL A 29 -4.84 -12.89 2.24
C VAL A 29 -5.64 -14.08 2.78
N THR A 30 -6.92 -13.87 3.09
CA THR A 30 -7.87 -14.93 3.44
C THR A 30 -8.98 -14.96 2.39
N PRO A 31 -8.95 -15.91 1.44
CA PRO A 31 -9.96 -16.01 0.39
C PRO A 31 -11.36 -16.27 0.94
N ARG A 32 -12.36 -15.63 0.35
CA ARG A 32 -13.79 -15.84 0.65
C ARG A 32 -14.45 -16.66 -0.45
N ALA A 33 -15.43 -17.47 -0.07
CA ALA A 33 -16.31 -18.14 -1.03
C ALA A 33 -17.37 -17.16 -1.57
N GLY A 34 -17.82 -17.40 -2.81
CA GLY A 34 -18.81 -16.56 -3.49
C GLY A 34 -18.23 -15.78 -4.67
N ASP A 35 -19.08 -14.97 -5.30
CA ASP A 35 -18.75 -14.27 -6.54
C ASP A 35 -17.86 -13.05 -6.29
N ALA A 36 -16.88 -12.86 -7.16
CA ALA A 36 -16.03 -11.67 -7.17
C ALA A 36 -16.75 -10.48 -7.85
N ARG A 37 -16.35 -9.27 -7.47
CA ARG A 37 -16.71 -8.02 -8.16
C ARG A 37 -15.45 -7.29 -8.58
N ASP A 38 -15.55 -6.48 -9.63
CA ASP A 38 -14.42 -5.69 -10.11
C ASP A 38 -14.25 -4.42 -9.26
N TYR A 39 -13.15 -4.37 -8.52
CA TYR A 39 -12.77 -3.22 -7.69
C TYR A 39 -11.58 -2.48 -8.28
N ASP A 40 -11.62 -1.15 -8.20
CA ASP A 40 -10.40 -0.36 -8.16
C ASP A 40 -9.86 -0.35 -6.73
N VAL A 41 -8.64 -0.86 -6.54
CA VAL A 41 -7.94 -0.85 -5.25
C VAL A 41 -7.16 0.46 -5.16
N VAL A 42 -7.59 1.33 -4.25
CA VAL A 42 -7.11 2.71 -4.10
C VAL A 42 -6.66 3.00 -2.68
N GLY A 43 -5.74 3.94 -2.53
CA GLY A 43 -5.25 4.38 -1.24
C GLY A 43 -5.97 5.63 -0.70
N PRO A 44 -5.51 6.15 0.45
CA PRO A 44 -6.10 7.32 1.11
C PRO A 44 -5.40 8.65 0.75
N VAL A 45 -4.49 8.69 -0.23
CA VAL A 45 -3.83 9.93 -0.67
C VAL A 45 -4.80 10.77 -1.50
N CYS A 46 -4.69 12.10 -1.40
CA CYS A 46 -5.61 13.06 -2.02
C CYS A 46 -5.56 13.17 -3.56
N GLU A 47 -4.98 12.19 -4.25
CA GLU A 47 -4.77 12.21 -5.70
C GLU A 47 -5.57 11.12 -6.39
N THR A 48 -6.19 11.46 -7.53
CA THR A 48 -6.86 10.45 -8.38
C THR A 48 -5.90 9.39 -8.92
N GLY A 49 -4.60 9.70 -8.97
CA GLY A 49 -3.52 8.77 -9.32
C GLY A 49 -3.17 7.77 -8.22
N ASP A 50 -3.75 7.88 -7.02
CA ASP A 50 -3.52 6.96 -5.91
C ASP A 50 -4.31 5.64 -6.06
N PHE A 51 -3.87 4.81 -7.01
CA PHE A 51 -4.37 3.45 -7.18
C PHE A 51 -3.23 2.45 -7.09
N LEU A 52 -3.53 1.24 -6.62
CA LEU A 52 -2.61 0.10 -6.66
C LEU A 52 -3.00 -0.94 -7.72
N GLY A 53 -4.27 -0.95 -8.13
CA GLY A 53 -4.76 -1.80 -9.21
C GLY A 53 -6.17 -1.42 -9.63
N GLN A 54 -6.46 -1.51 -10.92
CA GLN A 54 -7.77 -1.23 -11.48
C GLN A 54 -8.45 -2.50 -11.95
N ALA A 55 -9.78 -2.54 -11.88
CA ALA A 55 -10.64 -3.66 -12.30
C ALA A 55 -10.13 -5.03 -11.82
N ARG A 56 -9.91 -5.14 -10.50
CA ARG A 56 -9.46 -6.37 -9.83
C ARG A 56 -10.67 -7.20 -9.40
N PRO A 57 -10.81 -8.44 -9.88
CA PRO A 57 -11.90 -9.31 -9.45
C PRO A 57 -11.63 -9.79 -8.02
N LEU A 58 -12.32 -9.19 -7.05
CA LEU A 58 -12.13 -9.47 -5.63
C LEU A 58 -13.48 -9.77 -4.95
N ASN A 59 -13.46 -10.74 -4.04
CA ASN A 59 -14.55 -10.99 -3.09
C ASN A 59 -14.02 -10.64 -1.69
N VAL A 60 -14.23 -9.39 -1.28
CA VAL A 60 -13.65 -8.80 -0.08
C VAL A 60 -14.66 -7.90 0.63
N GLU A 61 -14.50 -7.77 1.95
CA GLU A 61 -15.27 -6.88 2.82
C GLU A 61 -14.35 -5.95 3.62
N ALA A 62 -14.91 -4.91 4.24
CA ALA A 62 -14.14 -4.03 5.09
C ALA A 62 -13.50 -4.81 6.25
N GLY A 63 -12.18 -4.65 6.43
CA GLY A 63 -11.38 -5.37 7.43
C GLY A 63 -10.60 -6.56 6.87
N ASP A 64 -10.86 -7.01 5.65
CA ASP A 64 -10.02 -8.01 4.98
C ASP A 64 -8.65 -7.42 4.61
N LEU A 65 -7.63 -8.30 4.57
CA LEU A 65 -6.27 -7.94 4.15
C LEU A 65 -6.05 -8.33 2.68
N LEU A 66 -5.34 -7.46 1.95
CA LEU A 66 -4.90 -7.69 0.58
C LEU A 66 -3.37 -7.81 0.51
N ALA A 67 -2.88 -8.70 -0.35
CA ALA A 67 -1.47 -8.82 -0.71
C ALA A 67 -1.25 -8.24 -2.11
N VAL A 68 -0.47 -7.17 -2.20
CA VAL A 68 -0.02 -6.62 -3.49
C VAL A 68 1.30 -7.30 -3.86
N MET A 69 1.24 -8.18 -4.85
CA MET A 69 2.34 -9.08 -5.22
C MET A 69 3.43 -8.34 -6.00
N SER A 70 4.62 -8.92 -6.10
CA SER A 70 5.73 -8.37 -6.91
C SER A 70 6.20 -6.96 -6.50
N ALA A 71 6.04 -6.59 -5.23
CA ALA A 71 6.45 -5.30 -4.67
C ALA A 71 7.88 -5.29 -4.09
N GLY A 72 8.62 -6.41 -4.18
CA GLY A 72 9.96 -6.55 -3.57
C GLY A 72 11.09 -5.74 -4.24
N ALA A 73 10.87 -5.25 -5.46
CA ALA A 73 11.81 -4.38 -6.17
C ALA A 73 11.12 -3.08 -6.57
N TYR A 74 11.81 -1.95 -6.39
CA TYR A 74 11.26 -0.61 -6.64
C TYR A 74 9.94 -0.31 -5.90
N GLY A 75 9.72 -0.98 -4.77
CA GLY A 75 8.66 -0.68 -3.79
C GLY A 75 9.17 0.34 -2.77
N MET A 76 9.61 -0.12 -1.60
CA MET A 76 10.14 0.74 -0.53
C MET A 76 11.26 1.70 -1.00
N ALA A 77 12.08 1.28 -1.96
CA ALA A 77 13.13 2.13 -2.54
C ALA A 77 12.58 3.43 -3.20
N MET A 78 11.29 3.45 -3.56
CA MET A 78 10.58 4.60 -4.13
C MET A 78 9.50 5.15 -3.19
N ALA A 79 9.39 4.63 -1.96
CA ALA A 79 8.41 5.10 -1.00
C ALA A 79 8.72 6.53 -0.52
N SER A 80 7.69 7.31 -0.26
CA SER A 80 7.77 8.70 0.17
C SER A 80 6.88 8.97 1.39
N ASN A 81 7.03 10.17 1.95
CA ASN A 81 6.18 10.66 3.04
C ASN A 81 5.07 11.59 2.53
N TYR A 82 4.65 11.44 1.28
CA TYR A 82 3.58 12.25 0.72
C TYR A 82 2.31 12.13 1.59
N ASN A 83 1.61 13.26 1.76
CA ASN A 83 0.49 13.41 2.70
C ASN A 83 0.87 13.15 4.18
N THR A 84 2.13 13.38 4.56
CA THR A 84 2.64 13.22 5.94
C THR A 84 2.41 11.80 6.47
N ARG A 85 2.52 10.80 5.58
CA ARG A 85 2.33 9.39 5.91
C ARG A 85 3.68 8.77 6.28
N PRO A 86 3.82 8.18 7.48
CA PRO A 86 5.03 7.45 7.83
C PRO A 86 5.22 6.21 6.97
N ARG A 87 6.43 5.99 6.44
CA ARG A 87 6.71 4.82 5.58
C ARG A 87 6.44 3.52 6.33
N ALA A 88 6.00 2.52 5.57
CA ALA A 88 5.65 1.21 6.07
C ALA A 88 6.83 0.50 6.79
N VAL A 89 6.45 -0.43 7.66
CA VAL A 89 7.36 -1.42 8.25
C VAL A 89 7.84 -2.39 7.18
N GLU A 90 9.06 -2.91 7.28
CA GLU A 90 9.51 -4.07 6.50
C GLU A 90 9.88 -5.22 7.43
N VAL A 91 9.41 -6.41 7.09
CA VAL A 91 9.71 -7.66 7.79
C VAL A 91 10.36 -8.66 6.85
N MET A 92 11.27 -9.47 7.37
CA MET A 92 11.85 -10.62 6.69
C MET A 92 11.31 -11.89 7.35
N VAL A 93 10.81 -12.82 6.53
CA VAL A 93 10.40 -14.15 7.01
C VAL A 93 11.53 -15.13 6.71
N ASP A 94 12.01 -15.82 7.74
CA ASP A 94 13.02 -16.89 7.65
C ASP A 94 12.47 -18.16 8.31
N GLY A 95 11.99 -19.10 7.49
CA GLY A 95 11.27 -20.28 7.96
C GLY A 95 9.99 -19.91 8.70
N ASP A 96 9.93 -20.24 10.00
CA ASP A 96 8.83 -19.93 10.91
C ASP A 96 9.01 -18.63 11.72
N LYS A 97 10.11 -17.89 11.47
CA LYS A 97 10.44 -16.66 12.19
C LYS A 97 10.17 -15.43 11.34
N VAL A 98 9.68 -14.38 12.02
CA VAL A 98 9.49 -13.05 11.43
C VAL A 98 10.45 -12.08 12.10
N HIS A 99 11.27 -11.43 11.29
CA HIS A 99 12.28 -10.47 11.71
C HIS A 99 11.88 -9.07 11.26
N LEU A 100 11.83 -8.13 12.20
CA LEU A 100 11.62 -6.72 11.90
C LEU A 100 12.91 -6.13 11.33
N ILE A 101 12.95 -5.83 10.03
CA ILE A 101 14.16 -5.35 9.34
C ILE A 101 14.14 -3.84 9.07
N ARG A 102 12.94 -3.23 9.07
CA ARG A 102 12.76 -1.77 9.05
C ARG A 102 11.57 -1.39 9.91
N LEU A 103 11.79 -0.52 10.88
CA LEU A 103 10.72 0.04 11.71
C LEU A 103 9.78 0.92 10.88
N ARG A 104 8.48 0.87 11.18
CA ARG A 104 7.54 1.90 10.71
C ARG A 104 8.01 3.26 11.23
N GLU A 105 7.98 4.26 10.39
CA GLU A 105 8.29 5.63 10.82
C GLU A 105 7.22 6.16 11.78
N THR A 106 7.57 7.15 12.59
CA THR A 106 6.60 7.95 13.36
C THR A 106 6.39 9.31 12.71
N VAL A 107 5.29 9.98 13.05
CA VAL A 107 4.99 11.33 12.53
C VAL A 107 6.08 12.32 12.94
N GLU A 108 6.62 12.20 14.15
CA GLU A 108 7.69 13.05 14.68
C GLU A 108 8.98 12.94 13.87
N GLN A 109 9.27 11.76 13.31
CA GLN A 109 10.46 11.56 12.48
C GLN A 109 10.37 12.33 11.16
N LEU A 110 9.16 12.61 10.66
CA LEU A 110 8.95 13.28 9.36
C LEU A 110 9.46 14.72 9.36
N TYR A 111 9.30 15.41 10.49
CA TYR A 111 9.73 16.80 10.66
C TYR A 111 10.93 16.94 11.59
N ALA A 112 11.64 15.85 11.92
CA ALA A 112 12.78 15.89 12.85
C ALA A 112 13.90 16.84 12.38
N GLY A 113 14.05 17.01 11.06
CA GLY A 113 14.98 17.95 10.43
C GLY A 113 14.47 19.38 10.28
N GLU A 114 13.22 19.66 10.61
CA GLU A 114 12.60 20.98 10.44
C GLU A 114 12.80 21.87 11.68
N ARG A 115 12.83 23.19 11.47
CA ARG A 115 12.95 24.21 12.52
C ARG A 115 12.06 25.39 12.18
N LEU A 116 11.41 25.97 13.19
CA LEU A 116 10.70 27.24 13.03
C LEU A 116 11.70 28.39 12.88
N LEU A 117 11.27 29.46 12.21
CA LEU A 117 12.02 30.72 12.20
C LEU A 117 12.09 31.30 13.63
N PRO A 118 13.17 32.05 13.94
CA PRO A 118 13.25 32.84 15.16
C PRO A 118 12.17 33.92 15.22
#